data_AF-A0AA43Q4J4-F1
#
_entry.id   AF-A0AA43Q4J4-F1
#
_cell.length_a   1.000
_cell.length_b   1.000
_cell.length_c   1.000
_cell.angle_alpha   90.00
_cell.angle_beta   90.00
_cell.angle_gamma   90.00
#
_symmetry.space_group_name_H-M   'P 1'
#
loop_
_entity.id
_entity.type
_entity.pdbx_description
1 polymer ?
#
loop_
_entity_poly.entity_id
_entity_poly.type
_entity_poly.pdbx_seq_one_letter_code
_entity_poly.pdbx_strand_id
1 'polypeptide(L)'
;MFSLAVPVILGLLYANAGEWLMHKYILHALGKNRQSFWTYHWHEHHAVCAKNAMLDPGYRSLSLTTWNTQTKELAVLAGIVLLHLPLFPLFPLFTGAVYTSLMLYYYKHRKAHLNPAWAKQHLRWHYDHHLGGNCAANWCVTWPWFDYLMGTRIKDKKLD
;
A
#
# COMPACT_ATOMS: atom_id res chain seq x y z
N MET A 1 9.58 -23.97 -24.33
CA MET A 1 8.65 -23.95 -23.18
C MET A 1 8.76 -22.59 -22.52
N PHE A 2 7.70 -21.77 -22.52
CA PHE A 2 7.72 -20.53 -21.75
C PHE A 2 7.70 -20.87 -20.25
N SER A 3 8.64 -20.31 -19.50
CA SER A 3 8.74 -20.56 -18.05
C SER A 3 7.49 -20.04 -17.33
N LEU A 4 6.87 -20.90 -16.52
CA LEU A 4 5.73 -20.53 -15.67
C LEU A 4 6.06 -19.42 -14.66
N ALA A 5 7.36 -19.18 -14.41
CA ALA A 5 7.82 -18.12 -13.53
C ALA A 5 7.68 -16.72 -14.16
N VAL A 6 7.78 -16.59 -15.49
CA VAL A 6 7.77 -15.27 -16.15
C VAL A 6 6.45 -14.52 -15.91
N PRO A 7 5.26 -15.11 -16.14
CA PRO A 7 4.01 -14.41 -15.85
C PRO A 7 3.84 -14.03 -14.38
N VAL A 8 4.32 -14.86 -13.45
CA VAL A 8 4.26 -14.59 -12.01
C VAL A 8 5.13 -13.38 -11.65
N ILE A 9 6.38 -13.35 -12.12
CA ILE A 9 7.30 -12.24 -11.88
C ILE A 9 6.72 -10.95 -12.47
N LEU A 10 6.19 -10.99 -13.69
CA LEU A 10 5.55 -9.83 -14.32
C LEU A 10 4.34 -9.34 -13.52
N GLY A 11 3.51 -10.24 -12.99
CA GLY A 11 2.36 -9.88 -12.15
C GLY A 11 2.77 -9.20 -10.84
N LEU A 12 3.83 -9.69 -10.18
CA LEU A 12 4.36 -9.08 -8.96
C LEU A 12 4.98 -7.69 -9.24
N LEU A 13 5.76 -7.56 -10.31
CA LEU A 13 6.33 -6.27 -10.71
C LEU A 13 5.23 -5.26 -11.08
N TYR A 14 4.23 -5.70 -11.84
CA TYR A 14 3.06 -4.89 -12.19
C TYR A 14 2.31 -4.40 -10.95
N ALA A 15 2.04 -5.30 -10.00
CA ALA A 15 1.33 -4.93 -8.78
C ALA A 15 2.14 -3.94 -7.90
N ASN A 16 3.46 -4.12 -7.78
CA ASN A 16 4.29 -3.18 -7.02
C ASN A 16 4.45 -1.82 -7.72
N ALA A 17 4.48 -1.79 -9.06
CA ALA A 17 4.38 -0.56 -9.84
C ALA A 17 3.04 0.16 -9.57
N GLY A 18 1.95 -0.61 -9.55
CA GLY A 18 0.61 -0.15 -9.21
C GLY A 18 0.55 0.47 -7.81
N GLU A 19 1.12 -0.19 -6.79
CA GLU A 19 1.27 0.37 -5.44
C GLU A 19 1.95 1.74 -5.49
N TRP A 20 3.11 1.83 -6.14
CA TRP A 20 3.88 3.07 -6.22
C TRP A 20 3.07 4.20 -6.89
N LEU A 21 2.44 3.91 -8.04
CA LEU A 21 1.64 4.88 -8.79
C LEU A 21 0.42 5.34 -8.01
N MET A 22 -0.37 4.40 -7.48
CA MET A 22 -1.57 4.70 -6.72
C MET A 22 -1.22 5.47 -5.46
N HIS A 23 -0.22 5.04 -4.70
CA HIS A 23 0.11 5.69 -3.45
C HIS A 23 0.61 7.13 -3.69
N LYS A 24 1.50 7.34 -4.67
CA LYS A 24 2.02 8.67 -5.00
C LYS A 24 0.98 9.61 -5.62
N TYR A 25 0.33 9.19 -6.70
CA TYR A 25 -0.49 10.10 -7.52
C TYR A 25 -1.96 10.11 -7.14
N ILE A 26 -2.49 9.02 -6.57
CA ILE A 26 -3.90 8.95 -6.19
C ILE A 26 -4.03 9.27 -4.70
N LEU A 27 -3.46 8.43 -3.84
CA LEU A 27 -3.64 8.55 -2.39
C LEU A 27 -3.00 9.81 -1.82
N HIS A 28 -1.80 10.19 -2.27
CA HIS A 28 -1.13 11.42 -1.83
C HIS A 28 -1.50 12.64 -2.65
N ALA A 29 -1.31 12.62 -3.97
CA ALA A 29 -1.52 13.85 -4.75
C ALA A 29 -2.99 14.30 -4.75
N LEU A 30 -3.94 13.39 -5.01
CA LEU A 30 -5.37 13.74 -4.91
C LEU A 30 -5.85 13.83 -3.45
N GLY A 31 -5.28 13.04 -2.54
CA GLY A 31 -5.66 13.04 -1.12
C GLY A 31 -5.28 14.31 -0.36
N LYS A 32 -4.36 15.14 -0.87
CA LYS A 32 -4.12 16.48 -0.30
C LYS A 32 -5.35 17.38 -0.39
N ASN A 33 -6.20 17.21 -1.41
CA ASN A 33 -7.44 17.96 -1.55
C ASN A 33 -8.52 17.38 -0.60
N ARG A 34 -8.99 18.20 0.34
CA ARG A 34 -10.00 17.81 1.34
C ARG A 34 -11.36 17.43 0.77
N GLN A 35 -11.66 17.86 -0.46
CA GLN A 35 -12.91 17.52 -1.15
C GLN A 35 -12.79 16.22 -1.97
N SER A 36 -11.58 15.65 -2.10
CA SER A 36 -11.37 14.43 -2.85
C SER A 36 -11.84 13.22 -2.06
N PHE A 37 -12.36 12.20 -2.76
CA PHE A 37 -12.57 10.87 -2.17
C PHE A 37 -11.32 10.33 -1.45
N TRP A 38 -10.13 10.62 -1.98
CA TRP A 38 -8.85 10.14 -1.47
C TRP A 38 -8.33 10.90 -0.24
N THR A 39 -9.06 11.92 0.24
CA THR A 39 -8.67 12.75 1.39
C THR A 39 -8.37 11.94 2.65
N TYR A 40 -9.03 10.79 2.82
CA TYR A 40 -8.87 9.94 4.00
C TYR A 40 -7.42 9.47 4.17
N HIS A 41 -6.70 9.24 3.07
CA HIS A 41 -5.33 8.73 3.16
C HIS A 41 -4.40 9.74 3.84
N TRP A 42 -4.49 11.02 3.46
CA TRP A 42 -3.64 12.07 4.01
C TRP A 42 -4.18 12.64 5.33
N HIS A 43 -5.46 13.02 5.35
CA HIS A 43 -6.05 13.79 6.46
C HIS A 43 -6.64 12.94 7.58
N GLU A 44 -6.85 11.63 7.35
CA GLU A 44 -7.28 10.69 8.40
C GLU A 44 -6.12 9.75 8.74
N HIS A 45 -5.73 8.87 7.83
CA HIS A 45 -4.78 7.78 8.08
C HIS A 45 -3.38 8.28 8.47
N HIS A 46 -2.75 9.11 7.63
CA HIS A 46 -1.45 9.71 7.93
C HIS A 46 -1.49 10.58 9.19
N ALA A 47 -2.54 11.39 9.35
CA ALA A 47 -2.71 12.25 10.52
C ALA A 47 -2.85 11.45 11.83
N VAL A 48 -3.59 10.34 11.82
CA VAL A 48 -3.72 9.42 12.96
C VAL A 48 -2.39 8.72 13.25
N CYS A 49 -1.71 8.22 12.21
CA CYS A 49 -0.40 7.56 12.36
C CYS A 49 0.65 8.50 12.95
N ALA A 50 0.70 9.77 12.51
CA ALA A 50 1.62 10.76 13.03
C ALA A 50 1.39 11.03 14.53
N LYS A 51 0.12 11.08 14.96
CA LYS A 51 -0.25 11.29 16.37
C LYS A 51 0.01 10.08 17.26
N ASN A 52 -0.02 8.87 16.68
CA ASN A 52 0.06 7.62 17.43
C ASN A 52 1.30 6.78 17.05
N ALA A 53 2.35 7.44 16.53
CA ALA A 53 3.62 6.80 16.17
C ALA A 53 3.45 5.51 15.34
N MET A 54 2.82 5.64 14.15
CA MET A 54 2.48 4.57 13.18
C MET A 54 1.20 3.79 13.49
N LEU A 55 0.73 3.78 14.74
CA LEU A 55 -0.49 3.04 15.09
C LEU A 55 -1.72 3.70 14.46
N ASP A 56 -2.56 2.91 13.78
CA ASP A 56 -3.88 3.35 13.33
C ASP A 56 -4.96 2.43 13.94
N PRO A 57 -5.68 2.91 14.97
CA PRO A 57 -6.75 2.16 15.62
C PRO A 57 -7.89 1.75 14.67
N GLY A 58 -8.05 2.44 13.54
CA GLY A 58 -9.04 2.13 12.50
C GLY A 58 -8.90 0.72 11.93
N TYR A 59 -7.73 0.08 12.09
CA TYR A 59 -7.47 -1.30 11.67
C TYR A 59 -7.81 -2.37 12.70
N ARG A 60 -8.15 -2.01 13.95
CA ARG A 60 -8.29 -2.96 15.07
C ARG A 60 -9.44 -3.95 14.83
N SER A 61 -10.57 -3.48 14.35
CA SER A 61 -11.74 -4.31 14.06
C SER A 61 -12.25 -4.03 12.66
N LEU A 62 -12.45 -5.09 11.88
CA LEU A 62 -13.10 -5.00 10.59
C LEU A 62 -14.62 -4.86 10.81
N SER A 63 -15.16 -3.68 10.52
CA SER A 63 -16.60 -3.42 10.51
C SER A 63 -17.01 -2.88 9.15
N LEU A 64 -17.66 -3.72 8.33
CA LEU A 64 -18.04 -3.34 6.95
C LEU A 64 -19.10 -2.22 6.89
N THR A 65 -19.74 -1.90 8.02
CA THR A 65 -20.71 -0.81 8.13
C THR A 65 -20.07 0.52 8.52
N THR A 66 -18.79 0.54 8.89
CA THR A 66 -18.07 1.75 9.27
C THR A 66 -17.24 2.25 8.10
N TRP A 67 -17.39 3.52 7.69
CA TRP A 67 -16.64 4.09 6.57
C TRP A 67 -15.33 4.78 7.02
N ASN A 68 -14.35 3.98 7.46
CA ASN A 68 -13.06 4.43 7.96
C ASN A 68 -11.91 4.12 6.96
N THR A 69 -10.66 4.39 7.34
CA THR A 69 -9.47 4.07 6.53
C THR A 69 -9.48 2.63 6.03
N GLN A 70 -9.69 1.66 6.92
CA GLN A 70 -9.61 0.23 6.60
C GLN A 70 -10.68 -0.19 5.59
N THR A 71 -11.92 0.27 5.74
CA THR A 71 -13.01 -0.12 4.80
C THR A 71 -12.91 0.61 3.47
N LYS A 72 -12.46 1.87 3.45
CA LYS A 72 -12.15 2.59 2.19
C LYS A 72 -11.02 1.88 1.43
N GLU A 73 -9.96 1.46 2.11
CA GLU A 73 -8.88 0.65 1.51
C GLU A 73 -9.43 -0.66 0.93
N LEU A 74 -10.23 -1.39 1.70
CA LEU A 74 -10.84 -2.64 1.23
C LEU A 74 -11.74 -2.44 0.01
N ALA A 75 -12.51 -1.35 -0.04
CA ALA A 75 -13.34 -1.02 -1.20
C ALA A 75 -12.49 -0.76 -2.45
N VAL A 76 -11.36 -0.04 -2.30
CA VAL A 76 -10.42 0.21 -3.39
C VAL A 76 -9.76 -1.08 -3.85
N LEU A 77 -9.28 -1.92 -2.93
CA LEU A 77 -8.68 -3.22 -3.25
C LEU A 77 -9.68 -4.14 -3.97
N ALA A 78 -10.93 -4.18 -3.51
CA ALA A 78 -12.01 -4.93 -4.17
C ALA A 78 -12.25 -4.40 -5.60
N GLY A 79 -12.25 -3.07 -5.79
CA GLY A 79 -12.32 -2.45 -7.11
C GLY A 79 -11.18 -2.89 -8.04
N ILE A 80 -9.94 -2.95 -7.52
CA ILE A 80 -8.79 -3.43 -8.30
C ILE A 80 -8.96 -4.91 -8.67
N VAL A 81 -9.41 -5.76 -7.74
CA VAL A 81 -9.68 -7.17 -8.03
C VAL A 81 -10.72 -7.30 -9.17
N LEU A 82 -11.84 -6.59 -9.07
CA LEU A 82 -12.89 -6.62 -10.09
C LEU A 82 -12.39 -6.12 -11.45
N LEU A 83 -11.56 -5.07 -11.47
CA LEU A 83 -10.96 -4.55 -12.69
C LEU A 83 -10.09 -5.57 -13.43
N HIS A 84 -9.41 -6.45 -12.69
CA HIS A 84 -8.51 -7.46 -13.26
C HIS A 84 -9.21 -8.81 -13.53
N LEU A 85 -10.45 -8.98 -13.08
CA LEU A 85 -11.21 -10.22 -13.27
C LEU A 85 -11.27 -10.71 -14.73
N PRO A 86 -11.47 -9.84 -15.75
CA PRO A 86 -11.47 -10.28 -17.15
C PRO A 86 -10.12 -10.85 -17.64
N LEU A 87 -9.01 -10.52 -16.97
CA LEU A 87 -7.67 -11.02 -17.34
C LEU A 87 -7.41 -12.44 -16.83
N PHE A 88 -8.15 -12.91 -15.82
CA PHE A 88 -7.91 -14.21 -15.20
C PHE A 88 -7.98 -15.40 -16.17
N PRO A 89 -9.00 -15.55 -17.05
CA PRO A 89 -9.04 -16.66 -18.01
C PRO A 89 -7.94 -16.59 -19.09
N LEU A 90 -7.40 -15.40 -19.37
CA LEU A 90 -6.37 -15.19 -20.40
C LEU A 90 -4.94 -15.34 -19.84
N PHE A 91 -4.73 -14.83 -18.62
CA PHE A 91 -3.42 -14.76 -17.97
C PHE A 91 -3.53 -15.17 -16.49
N PRO A 92 -3.83 -16.45 -16.18
CA PRO A 92 -4.17 -16.89 -14.82
C PRO A 92 -3.00 -16.73 -13.84
N LEU A 93 -1.77 -17.04 -14.27
CA LEU A 93 -0.58 -16.92 -13.41
C LEU A 93 -0.21 -15.46 -13.12
N PHE A 94 -0.33 -14.58 -14.12
CA PHE A 94 -0.12 -13.14 -13.93
C PHE A 94 -1.18 -12.56 -13.00
N THR A 95 -2.46 -12.82 -13.27
CA THR A 95 -3.58 -12.28 -12.49
C THR A 95 -3.58 -12.83 -11.06
N GLY A 96 -3.25 -14.11 -10.89
CA GLY A 96 -3.05 -14.72 -9.58
C GLY A 96 -1.91 -14.10 -8.79
N ALA A 97 -0.82 -13.70 -9.45
CA ALA A 97 0.27 -12.96 -8.80
C ALA A 97 -0.15 -11.54 -8.39
N VAL A 98 -0.94 -10.84 -9.21
CA VAL A 98 -1.53 -9.53 -8.84
C VAL A 98 -2.41 -9.68 -7.59
N TYR A 99 -3.33 -10.66 -7.56
CA TYR A 99 -4.20 -10.88 -6.41
C TYR A 99 -3.43 -11.26 -5.16
N THR A 100 -2.42 -12.10 -5.30
CA THR A 100 -1.51 -12.45 -4.20
C THR A 100 -0.81 -11.20 -3.66
N SER A 101 -0.35 -10.30 -4.53
CA SER A 101 0.26 -9.03 -4.11
C SER A 101 -0.73 -8.13 -3.38
N LEU A 102 -1.99 -8.03 -3.81
CA LEU A 102 -3.03 -7.25 -3.13
C LEU A 102 -3.35 -7.80 -1.73
N MET A 103 -3.41 -9.13 -1.59
CA MET A 103 -3.60 -9.77 -0.29
C MET A 103 -2.42 -9.51 0.65
N LEU A 104 -1.19 -9.60 0.14
CA LEU A 104 0.02 -9.30 0.89
C LEU A 104 0.11 -7.83 1.27
N TYR A 105 -0.28 -6.92 0.37
CA TYR A 105 -0.40 -5.49 0.63
C TYR A 105 -1.28 -5.25 1.84
N TYR A 106 -2.54 -5.69 1.79
CA TYR A 106 -3.48 -5.47 2.88
C TYR A 106 -3.00 -6.08 4.19
N TYR A 107 -2.50 -7.33 4.16
CA TYR A 107 -1.96 -7.99 5.34
C TYR A 107 -0.81 -7.19 5.97
N LYS A 108 0.20 -6.82 5.17
CA LYS A 108 1.39 -6.13 5.66
C LYS A 108 1.06 -4.71 6.10
N HIS A 109 0.23 -4.00 5.35
CA HIS A 109 -0.22 -2.65 5.66
C HIS A 109 -0.95 -2.63 7.02
N ARG A 110 -2.00 -3.44 7.15
CA ARG A 110 -2.75 -3.59 8.41
C ARG A 110 -1.84 -3.99 9.56
N LYS A 111 -0.95 -4.98 9.36
CA LYS A 111 -0.03 -5.44 10.41
C LYS A 111 0.95 -4.34 10.82
N ALA A 112 1.45 -3.55 9.88
CA ALA A 112 2.35 -2.44 10.18
C ALA A 112 1.68 -1.40 11.09
N HIS A 113 0.40 -1.09 10.82
CA HIS A 113 -0.37 -0.13 11.62
C HIS A 113 -0.94 -0.68 12.93
N LEU A 114 -0.93 -1.99 13.13
CA LEU A 114 -1.29 -2.61 14.41
C LEU A 114 -0.09 -3.00 15.26
N ASN A 115 1.08 -3.15 14.65
CA ASN A 115 2.34 -3.45 15.32
C ASN A 115 3.48 -2.57 14.77
N PRO A 116 3.61 -1.33 15.29
CA PRO A 116 4.66 -0.40 14.88
C PRO A 116 6.09 -0.94 15.01
N ALA A 117 6.38 -1.76 16.04
CA ALA A 117 7.70 -2.37 16.20
C ALA A 117 7.99 -3.35 15.06
N TRP A 118 7.01 -4.18 14.69
CA TRP A 118 7.13 -5.06 13.53
C TRP A 118 7.29 -4.26 12.23
N ALA A 119 6.56 -3.15 12.07
CA ALA A 119 6.71 -2.25 10.93
C ALA A 119 8.12 -1.67 10.83
N LYS A 120 8.66 -1.14 11.93
CA LYS A 120 10.02 -0.58 11.98
C LYS A 120 11.07 -1.62 11.54
N GLN A 121 10.91 -2.87 11.96
CA GLN A 121 11.86 -3.94 11.66
C GLN A 121 11.70 -4.53 10.25
N HIS A 122 10.47 -4.73 9.77
CA HIS A 122 10.21 -5.54 8.56
C HIS A 122 9.72 -4.72 7.35
N LEU A 123 9.12 -3.56 7.60
CA LEU A 123 8.63 -2.61 6.58
C LEU A 123 9.22 -1.23 6.84
N ARG A 124 10.55 -1.16 6.97
CA ARG A 124 11.24 0.09 7.32
C ARG A 124 10.90 1.24 6.35
N TRP A 125 10.71 0.95 5.06
CA TRP A 125 10.32 1.96 4.07
C TRP A 125 8.93 2.55 4.37
N HIS A 126 7.95 1.71 4.73
CA HIS A 126 6.60 2.17 5.09
C HIS A 126 6.59 2.91 6.43
N TYR A 127 7.42 2.46 7.38
CA TYR A 127 7.62 3.18 8.63
C TYR A 127 8.21 4.58 8.39
N ASP A 128 9.25 4.68 7.56
CA ASP A 128 9.87 5.95 7.13
C ASP A 128 8.87 6.82 6.36
N HIS A 129 7.95 6.23 5.58
CA HIS A 129 6.91 6.96 4.86
C HIS A 129 5.98 7.76 5.78
N HIS A 130 5.56 7.15 6.89
CA HIS A 130 4.62 7.77 7.83
C HIS A 130 5.28 8.71 8.82
N LEU A 131 6.46 8.34 9.32
CA LEU A 131 7.10 9.05 10.43
C LEU A 131 8.33 9.85 10.03
N GLY A 132 8.84 9.63 8.82
CA GLY A 132 10.02 10.32 8.33
C GLY A 132 9.72 11.77 7.97
N GLY A 133 10.76 12.60 7.99
CA GLY A 133 10.66 14.03 7.66
C GLY A 133 10.33 14.33 6.20
N ASN A 134 10.40 13.33 5.30
CA ASN A 134 10.05 13.49 3.89
C ASN A 134 8.75 12.73 3.55
N CYS A 135 7.63 13.46 3.57
CA CYS A 135 6.32 12.92 3.23
C CYS A 135 6.11 12.62 1.73
N ALA A 136 7.11 12.87 0.88
CA ALA A 136 7.06 12.67 -0.57
C ALA A 136 8.01 11.54 -1.04
N ALA A 137 8.10 10.46 -0.26
CA ALA A 137 9.01 9.34 -0.50
C ALA A 137 8.42 8.02 0.03
N ASN A 138 9.04 6.89 -0.34
CA ASN A 138 8.71 5.54 0.14
C ASN A 138 7.24 5.12 -0.12
N TRP A 139 6.84 5.08 -1.39
CA TRP A 139 5.45 4.89 -1.81
C TRP A 139 4.99 3.43 -1.83
N CYS A 140 5.88 2.46 -1.94
CA CYS A 140 5.46 1.06 -1.93
C CYS A 140 5.21 0.59 -0.49
N VAL A 141 4.32 -0.38 -0.30
CA VAL A 141 4.06 -0.97 1.02
C VAL A 141 4.56 -2.40 1.06
N THR A 142 4.22 -3.23 0.08
CA THR A 142 4.52 -4.67 0.14
C THR A 142 6.00 -4.96 0.03
N TRP A 143 6.66 -4.29 -0.93
CA TRP A 143 8.10 -4.31 -1.16
C TRP A 143 8.55 -2.96 -1.72
N PRO A 144 9.75 -2.46 -1.42
CA PRO A 144 10.22 -1.16 -1.90
C PRO A 144 10.83 -1.21 -3.32
N TRP A 145 10.45 -2.17 -4.17
CA TRP A 145 11.13 -2.37 -5.46
C TRP A 145 11.01 -1.14 -6.36
N PHE A 146 9.80 -0.61 -6.53
CA PHE A 146 9.58 0.59 -7.32
C PHE A 146 10.07 1.86 -6.62
N ASP A 147 10.17 1.87 -5.29
CA ASP A 147 10.86 2.96 -4.60
C ASP A 147 12.35 3.01 -4.92
N TYR A 148 13.01 1.85 -5.01
CA TYR A 148 14.41 1.80 -5.46
C TYR A 148 14.53 2.16 -6.94
N LEU A 149 13.68 1.57 -7.79
CA LEU A 149 13.72 1.78 -9.24
C LEU A 149 13.51 3.25 -9.61
N MET A 150 12.57 3.92 -8.93
CA MET A 150 12.21 5.32 -9.19
C MET A 150 12.99 6.31 -8.33
N GLY A 151 13.96 5.85 -7.52
CA GLY A 151 14.77 6.73 -6.66
C GLY A 151 13.99 7.42 -5.54
N THR A 152 12.87 6.86 -5.10
CA THR A 152 12.02 7.40 -4.01
C THR A 152 12.20 6.69 -2.68
N ARG A 153 13.10 5.71 -2.56
CA ARG A 153 13.48 5.13 -1.27
C ARG A 153 14.38 6.10 -0.49
N ILE A 154 13.87 6.65 0.61
CA ILE A 154 14.60 7.57 1.50
C ILE A 154 14.54 7.07 2.94
N LYS A 155 15.71 6.78 3.53
CA LYS A 155 15.83 6.39 4.94
C LYS A 155 15.88 7.64 5.82
N ASP A 156 15.13 7.66 6.91
CA ASP A 156 15.25 8.71 7.93
C ASP A 156 16.15 8.25 9.08
N LYS A 157 17.35 8.83 9.16
CA LYS A 157 18.35 8.51 10.19
C LYS A 157 17.91 8.88 11.59
N LYS A 158 16.92 9.77 11.75
CA LYS A 158 16.41 10.17 13.08
C LYS A 158 15.49 9.12 13.69
N LEU A 159 15.01 8.17 12.88
CA LEU A 159 14.10 7.11 13.30
C LEU A 159 14.81 5.78 13.57
N ASP A 160 16.13 5.72 13.35
CA ASP A 160 16.94 4.51 13.58
C ASP A 160 17.01 4.17 15.08
#